data_AF-A0A941J4U1-F1
#
_entry.id   AF-A0A941J4U1-F1
#
_cell.length_a   1.000
_cell.length_b   1.000
_cell.length_c   1.000
_cell.angle_alpha   90.00
_cell.angle_beta   90.00
_cell.angle_gamma   90.00
#
_symmetry.space_group_name_H-M   'P 1'
#
loop_
_entity.id
_entity.type
_entity.pdbx_description
1 polymer ?
#
loop_
_entity_poly.entity_id
_entity_poly.type
_entity_poly.pdbx_seq_one_letter_code
_entity_poly.pdbx_strand_id
1 'polypeptide(L)'
;MTAASSSGALPEGWRLEGEQLVHEARLHGWKLTVVTLLSAPWDGPTSLRIDPPDDPPAEVATDGITAELMRSISLAEIRRTAKELRTRLGRSADEATTAAVLNRVETERDYALMAREYVHLVQRGYRSPVTRLAAAWGLSRNTISGRIRRARAMGLLDGPPGRPADRLTDKARRHLEGDDTRVAKRGRNDER
;
A
#
# COMPACT_ATOMS: atom_id res chain seq x y z
N MET A 1 23.24 -18.63 -27.52
CA MET A 1 22.16 -17.65 -27.31
C MET A 1 21.44 -18.04 -26.04
N THR A 2 21.74 -17.35 -24.94
CA THR A 2 21.15 -17.58 -23.62
C THR A 2 20.46 -16.29 -23.22
N ALA A 3 19.13 -16.33 -23.13
CA ALA A 3 18.31 -15.21 -22.76
C ALA A 3 18.58 -14.83 -21.29
N ALA A 4 19.05 -13.60 -21.08
CA ALA A 4 19.31 -13.05 -19.76
C ALA A 4 17.97 -12.81 -19.03
N SER A 5 17.75 -13.55 -17.95
CA SER A 5 16.73 -13.24 -16.94
C SER A 5 17.13 -11.92 -16.26
N SER A 6 16.54 -10.80 -16.66
CA SER A 6 16.71 -9.53 -15.95
C SER A 6 15.89 -9.51 -14.66
N SER A 7 16.26 -10.31 -13.66
CA SER A 7 15.85 -10.04 -12.28
C SER A 7 16.72 -8.87 -11.78
N GLY A 8 16.31 -7.64 -12.10
CA GLY A 8 17.06 -6.44 -11.72
C GLY A 8 17.24 -6.38 -10.20
N ALA A 9 18.49 -6.32 -9.74
CA ALA A 9 18.83 -6.25 -8.32
C ALA A 9 18.03 -5.13 -7.61
N LEU A 10 17.62 -5.39 -6.37
CA LEU A 10 17.04 -4.36 -5.51
C LEU A 10 18.15 -3.38 -5.10
N PRO A 11 17.84 -2.09 -4.89
CA PRO A 11 18.80 -1.12 -4.36
C PRO A 11 19.37 -1.57 -3.01
N GLU A 12 20.53 -1.04 -2.65
CA GLU A 12 21.17 -1.37 -1.37
C GLU A 12 20.22 -1.13 -0.18
N GLY A 13 20.24 -2.07 0.77
CA GLY A 13 19.36 -2.04 1.93
C GLY A 13 17.91 -2.43 1.63
N TRP A 14 17.50 -2.65 0.37
CA TRP A 14 16.14 -3.11 0.05
C TRP A 14 16.09 -4.62 -0.16
N ARG A 15 15.10 -5.25 0.45
CA ARG A 15 14.76 -6.66 0.21
C ARG A 15 13.26 -6.87 0.10
N LEU A 16 12.89 -7.94 -0.58
CA LEU A 16 11.52 -8.38 -0.71
C LEU A 16 11.26 -9.56 0.21
N GLU A 17 10.34 -9.41 1.15
CA GLU A 17 9.87 -10.45 2.06
C GLU A 17 8.39 -10.74 1.78
N GLY A 18 8.14 -11.65 0.83
CA GLY A 18 6.79 -11.94 0.35
C GLY A 18 6.12 -10.69 -0.25
N GLU A 19 5.13 -10.15 0.46
CA GLU A 19 4.35 -8.97 0.06
C GLU A 19 4.91 -7.65 0.62
N GLN A 20 6.08 -7.69 1.24
CA GLN A 20 6.70 -6.57 1.95
C GLN A 20 8.00 -6.16 1.27
N LEU A 21 8.13 -4.87 0.96
CA LEU A 21 9.42 -4.24 0.72
C LEU A 21 9.98 -3.80 2.06
N VAL A 22 11.10 -4.37 2.45
CA VAL A 22 11.83 -4.04 3.68
C VAL A 22 13.07 -3.25 3.29
N HIS A 23 13.21 -2.06 3.85
CA HIS A 23 14.40 -1.24 3.74
C HIS A 23 15.13 -1.22 5.07
N GLU A 24 16.39 -1.61 5.07
CA GLU A 24 17.30 -1.53 6.21
C GLU A 24 18.41 -0.52 5.92
N ALA A 25 18.66 0.35 6.89
CA ALA A 25 19.72 1.35 6.83
C ALA A 25 20.35 1.54 8.21
N ARG A 26 21.55 2.12 8.25
CA ARG A 26 22.20 2.55 9.48
C ARG A 26 22.28 4.06 9.51
N LEU A 27 21.82 4.67 10.60
CA LEU A 27 21.84 6.12 10.81
C LEU A 27 22.41 6.40 12.20
N HIS A 28 23.53 7.10 12.28
CA HIS A 28 24.20 7.42 13.55
C HIS A 28 24.48 6.19 14.45
N GLY A 29 24.74 5.02 13.84
CA GLY A 29 24.92 3.75 14.56
C GLY A 29 23.63 2.99 14.88
N TRP A 30 22.46 3.62 14.71
CA TRP A 30 21.15 2.98 14.88
C TRP A 30 20.74 2.19 13.65
N LYS A 31 20.06 1.07 13.87
CA LYS A 31 19.48 0.25 12.82
C LYS A 31 18.07 0.74 12.53
N LEU A 32 17.85 1.25 11.32
CA LEU A 32 16.55 1.62 10.81
C LEU A 32 15.99 0.47 9.97
N THR A 33 14.79 0.02 10.30
CA THR A 33 14.02 -0.92 9.46
C THR A 33 12.69 -0.26 9.07
N VAL A 34 12.42 -0.19 7.77
CA VAL A 34 11.19 0.37 7.22
C VAL A 34 10.49 -0.65 6.35
N VAL A 35 9.21 -0.90 6.64
CA VAL A 35 8.40 -1.88 5.92
C VAL A 35 7.33 -1.18 5.11
N THR A 36 7.25 -1.48 3.82
CA THR A 36 6.19 -1.02 2.93
C THR A 36 5.48 -2.21 2.31
N LEU A 37 4.15 -2.22 2.30
CA LEU A 37 3.39 -3.29 1.66
C LEU A 37 3.29 -3.02 0.15
N LEU A 38 3.60 -4.03 -0.67
CA LEU A 38 3.44 -3.92 -2.12
C LEU A 38 1.99 -3.63 -2.51
N SER A 39 1.06 -4.29 -1.84
CA SER A 39 -0.37 -4.12 -2.04
C SER A 39 -0.96 -2.91 -1.29
N ALA A 40 -0.16 -2.01 -0.70
CA ALA A 40 -0.72 -0.87 0.02
C ALA A 40 -1.39 0.08 -0.99
N PRO A 41 -2.65 0.47 -0.78
CA PRO A 41 -3.28 1.53 -1.57
C PRO A 41 -2.77 2.94 -1.20
N TRP A 42 -1.65 3.04 -0.48
CA TRP A 42 -0.99 4.28 -0.07
C TRP A 42 0.52 4.16 -0.31
N ASP A 43 1.16 5.31 -0.51
CA ASP A 43 2.59 5.39 -0.86
C ASP A 43 3.53 5.48 0.34
N GLY A 44 3.04 5.12 1.52
CA GLY A 44 3.75 5.28 2.79
C GLY A 44 4.18 3.95 3.41
N PRO A 45 5.24 3.95 4.23
CA PRO A 45 5.62 2.76 4.98
C PRO A 45 4.52 2.39 5.99
N THR A 46 4.36 1.08 6.21
CA THR A 46 3.43 0.50 7.19
C THR A 46 4.06 0.37 8.58
N SER A 47 5.39 0.30 8.65
CA SER A 47 6.15 0.28 9.90
C SER A 47 7.50 0.94 9.73
N LEU A 48 7.95 1.60 10.79
CA LEU A 48 9.29 2.12 10.96
C LEU A 48 9.77 1.68 12.34
N ARG A 49 10.94 1.05 12.41
CA ARG A 49 11.58 0.59 13.65
C ARG A 49 12.99 1.12 13.71
N ILE A 50 13.38 1.63 14.88
CA ILE A 50 14.72 2.10 15.19
C ILE A 50 15.20 1.24 16.34
N ASP A 51 16.19 0.41 16.08
CA ASP A 51 16.79 -0.49 17.06
C ASP A 51 18.23 -0.04 17.35
N PRO A 52 18.72 -0.23 18.59
CA PRO A 52 20.14 -0.10 18.87
C PRO A 52 20.95 -1.08 17.99
N PRO A 53 22.25 -0.85 17.81
CA PRO A 53 23.09 -1.78 17.06
C PRO A 53 23.04 -3.18 17.66
N ASP A 54 23.06 -4.20 16.79
CA ASP A 54 22.98 -5.61 17.19
C ASP A 54 24.19 -6.05 18.05
N ASP A 55 25.33 -5.33 17.94
CA ASP A 55 26.55 -5.58 18.69
C ASP A 55 26.84 -4.37 19.62
N PRO A 56 26.88 -4.55 20.95
CA PRO A 56 27.02 -3.45 21.92
C PRO A 56 28.32 -2.62 21.89
N PRO A 57 29.48 -3.03 21.30
CA PRO A 57 30.61 -2.10 21.15
C PRO A 57 30.45 -1.13 19.96
N ALA A 58 29.37 -1.22 19.18
CA ALA A 58 29.12 -0.24 18.11
C ALA A 58 28.77 1.12 18.72
N GLU A 59 29.67 2.09 18.57
CA GLU A 59 29.43 3.48 18.99
C GLU A 59 28.19 4.04 18.27
N VAL A 60 27.16 4.36 19.05
CA VAL A 60 26.05 5.20 18.60
C VAL A 60 26.48 6.66 18.73
N ALA A 61 26.33 7.43 17.66
CA ALA A 61 26.75 8.83 17.64
C ALA A 61 25.78 9.75 18.42
N THR A 62 24.67 9.21 18.92
CA THR A 62 23.65 9.95 19.67
C THR A 62 23.31 9.24 20.98
N ASP A 63 23.10 10.03 22.03
CA ASP A 63 22.60 9.54 23.32
C ASP A 63 21.09 9.27 23.25
N GLY A 64 20.73 8.12 22.67
CA GLY A 64 19.34 7.71 22.45
C GLY A 64 18.74 8.20 21.13
N ILE A 65 17.40 8.07 21.01
CA ILE A 65 16.63 8.49 19.84
C ILE A 65 16.36 9.99 19.94
N THR A 66 17.22 10.79 19.30
CA THR A 66 17.14 12.26 19.32
C THR A 66 16.27 12.81 18.19
N ALA A 67 15.87 14.09 18.30
CA ALA A 67 15.18 14.79 17.22
C ALA A 67 16.05 14.92 15.95
N GLU A 68 17.37 14.96 16.10
CA GLU A 68 18.32 14.96 14.98
C GLU A 68 18.29 13.62 14.23
N LEU A 69 18.37 12.50 14.96
CA LEU A 69 18.22 11.16 14.38
C LEU A 69 16.89 11.04 13.62
N MET A 70 15.78 11.49 14.22
CA MET A 70 14.47 11.45 13.57
C MET A 70 14.42 12.28 12.28
N ARG A 71 15.11 13.43 12.23
CA ARG A 71 15.19 14.28 11.03
C ARG A 71 16.12 13.72 9.96
N SER A 72 17.11 12.92 10.34
CA SER A 72 18.02 12.24 9.40
C SER A 72 17.30 11.15 8.58
N ILE A 73 16.15 10.67 9.05
CA ILE A 73 15.34 9.69 8.33
C ILE A 73 14.62 10.37 7.17
N SER A 74 15.12 10.14 5.96
CA SER A 74 14.51 10.62 4.72
C SER A 74 13.31 9.75 4.30
N LEU A 75 12.17 9.94 4.96
CA LEU A 75 10.92 9.25 4.57
C LEU A 75 10.50 9.56 3.13
N ALA A 76 10.82 10.76 2.63
CA ALA A 76 10.50 11.13 1.25
C ALA A 76 11.22 10.24 0.23
N GLU A 77 12.52 9.99 0.42
CA GLU A 77 13.31 9.14 -0.47
C GLU A 77 12.92 7.67 -0.36
N ILE A 78 12.65 7.20 0.87
CA ILE A 78 12.18 5.84 1.10
C ILE A 78 10.85 5.61 0.36
N ARG A 79 9.92 6.57 0.44
CA ARG A 79 8.63 6.49 -0.26
C ARG A 79 8.80 6.51 -1.78
N ARG A 80 9.65 7.39 -2.31
CA ARG A 80 9.97 7.47 -3.75
C ARG A 80 10.51 6.13 -4.25
N THR A 81 11.51 5.58 -3.56
CA THR A 81 12.14 4.31 -3.93
C THR A 81 11.15 3.15 -3.82
N ALA A 82 10.34 3.09 -2.76
CA ALA A 82 9.28 2.08 -2.63
C ALA A 82 8.24 2.17 -3.74
N LYS A 83 7.91 3.39 -4.23
CA LYS A 83 6.99 3.60 -5.35
C LYS A 83 7.60 3.06 -6.65
N GLU A 84 8.85 3.44 -6.94
CA GLU A 84 9.58 2.95 -8.12
C GLU A 84 9.71 1.42 -8.13
N LEU A 85 10.03 0.82 -6.99
CA LEU A 85 10.10 -0.63 -6.83
C LEU A 85 8.74 -1.30 -7.02
N ARG A 86 7.65 -0.74 -6.48
CA ARG A 86 6.28 -1.24 -6.71
C ARG A 86 5.90 -1.22 -8.20
N THR A 87 6.22 -0.12 -8.89
CA THR A 87 6.00 0.00 -10.34
C THR A 87 6.82 -1.04 -11.10
N ARG A 88 8.12 -1.18 -10.79
CA ARG A 88 9.01 -2.16 -11.42
C ARG A 88 8.56 -3.60 -11.22
N LEU A 89 7.96 -3.91 -10.08
CA LEU A 89 7.43 -5.23 -9.75
C LEU A 89 6.02 -5.50 -10.33
N GLY A 90 5.41 -4.53 -11.03
CA GLY A 90 4.05 -4.66 -11.56
C GLY A 90 2.99 -4.77 -10.45
N ARG A 91 3.31 -4.25 -9.26
CA ARG A 91 2.46 -4.30 -8.05
C ARG A 91 2.01 -2.92 -7.60
N SER A 92 2.04 -1.92 -8.48
CA SER A 92 1.43 -0.63 -8.17
C SER A 92 -0.04 -0.86 -7.81
N ALA A 93 -0.46 -0.46 -6.61
CA ALA A 93 -1.86 -0.15 -6.40
C ALA A 93 -2.23 0.84 -7.50
N ASP A 94 -3.18 0.44 -8.34
CA ASP A 94 -3.58 1.19 -9.52
C ASP A 94 -3.80 2.66 -9.12
N GLU A 95 -3.02 3.57 -9.70
CA GLU A 95 -3.00 4.98 -9.34
C GLU A 95 -4.40 5.60 -9.52
N ALA A 96 -5.19 5.04 -10.45
CA ALA A 96 -6.60 5.34 -10.63
C ALA A 96 -7.47 4.88 -9.44
N THR A 97 -7.15 3.75 -8.80
CA THR A 97 -7.80 3.28 -7.57
C THR A 97 -7.56 4.25 -6.41
N THR A 98 -6.31 4.65 -6.20
CA THR A 98 -5.96 5.59 -5.13
C THR A 98 -6.55 6.98 -5.40
N ALA A 99 -6.50 7.48 -6.63
CA ALA A 99 -7.11 8.76 -7.01
C ALA A 99 -8.65 8.77 -6.87
N ALA A 100 -9.33 7.70 -7.29
CA ALA A 100 -10.80 7.55 -7.16
C ALA A 100 -11.28 7.53 -5.71
N VAL A 101 -10.49 6.92 -4.80
CA VAL A 101 -10.85 6.86 -3.38
C VAL A 101 -10.55 8.18 -2.66
N LEU A 102 -9.48 8.88 -3.04
CA LEU A 102 -9.06 10.14 -2.40
C LEU A 102 -9.91 11.34 -2.83
N ASN A 103 -10.23 11.49 -4.11
CA ASN A 103 -10.82 12.72 -4.65
C ASN A 103 -12.36 12.82 -4.58
N ARG A 104 -13.01 11.90 -3.84
CA ARG A 104 -14.47 11.73 -3.59
C ARG A 104 -15.01 10.52 -4.35
N VAL A 105 -15.44 9.53 -3.58
CA VAL A 105 -16.06 8.30 -4.10
C VAL A 105 -17.47 8.65 -4.58
N GLU A 106 -17.64 8.78 -5.89
CA GLU A 106 -18.90 9.23 -6.50
C GLU A 106 -19.61 8.11 -7.26
N THR A 107 -18.86 7.16 -7.82
CA THR A 107 -19.40 6.09 -8.67
C THR A 107 -19.45 4.74 -7.95
N GLU A 108 -20.32 3.82 -8.42
CA GLU A 108 -20.34 2.44 -7.91
C GLU A 108 -18.98 1.73 -8.11
N ARG A 109 -18.22 2.12 -9.14
CA ARG A 109 -16.86 1.63 -9.39
C ARG A 109 -15.89 2.09 -8.30
N ASP A 110 -15.95 3.35 -7.90
CA ASP A 110 -15.10 3.86 -6.81
C ASP A 110 -15.42 3.13 -5.49
N TYR A 111 -16.70 2.84 -5.24
CA TYR A 111 -17.11 2.03 -4.10
C TYR A 111 -16.61 0.58 -4.19
N ALA A 112 -16.60 -0.02 -5.39
CA ALA A 112 -16.07 -1.37 -5.61
C ALA A 112 -14.56 -1.44 -5.40
N LEU A 113 -13.81 -0.43 -5.84
CA LEU A 113 -12.37 -0.30 -5.63
C LEU A 113 -12.04 -0.14 -4.15
N MET A 114 -12.74 0.76 -3.45
CA MET A 114 -12.63 0.93 -2.00
C MET A 114 -12.97 -0.38 -1.25
N ALA A 115 -14.03 -1.07 -1.67
CA ALA A 115 -14.46 -2.34 -1.09
C ALA A 115 -13.40 -3.45 -1.25
N ARG A 116 -12.72 -3.51 -2.40
CA ARG A 116 -11.61 -4.45 -2.64
C ARG A 116 -10.49 -4.26 -1.62
N GLU A 117 -10.06 -3.03 -1.40
CA GLU A 117 -9.00 -2.72 -0.44
C GLU A 117 -9.43 -3.00 1.01
N TYR A 118 -10.68 -2.71 1.35
CA TYR A 118 -11.25 -3.09 2.64
C TYR A 118 -11.22 -4.61 2.88
N VAL A 119 -11.72 -5.38 1.91
CA VAL A 119 -11.74 -6.85 1.98
C VAL A 119 -10.33 -7.41 2.09
N HIS A 120 -9.37 -6.86 1.33
CA HIS A 120 -7.97 -7.25 1.40
C HIS A 120 -7.40 -7.12 2.82
N LEU A 121 -7.69 -6.00 3.51
CA LEU A 121 -7.26 -5.82 4.90
C LEU A 121 -7.97 -6.80 5.86
N VAL A 122 -9.25 -7.10 5.63
CA VAL A 122 -9.99 -8.07 6.44
C VAL A 122 -9.40 -9.48 6.28
N GLN A 123 -9.11 -9.89 5.05
CA GLN A 123 -8.54 -11.21 4.74
C GLN A 123 -7.12 -11.38 5.29
N ARG A 124 -6.35 -10.30 5.42
CA ARG A 124 -5.05 -10.29 6.10
C ARG A 124 -5.15 -10.31 7.63
N GLY A 125 -6.35 -10.42 8.20
CA GLY A 125 -6.56 -10.55 9.65
C GLY A 125 -6.32 -9.27 10.45
N TYR A 126 -6.31 -8.10 9.79
CA TYR A 126 -6.13 -6.85 10.52
C TYR A 126 -7.32 -6.59 11.45
N ARG A 127 -7.04 -6.35 12.74
CA ARG A 127 -8.05 -6.08 13.78
C ARG A 127 -8.87 -4.80 13.55
N SER A 128 -8.39 -3.86 12.74
CA SER A 128 -9.03 -2.54 12.54
C SER A 128 -8.88 -2.04 11.09
N PRO A 129 -9.52 -2.72 10.11
CA PRO A 129 -9.35 -2.42 8.69
C PRO A 129 -9.83 -1.00 8.34
N VAL A 130 -10.91 -0.52 8.97
CA VAL A 130 -11.44 0.84 8.79
C VAL A 130 -10.44 1.91 9.23
N THR A 131 -9.86 1.75 10.41
CA THR A 131 -8.87 2.69 10.95
C THR A 131 -7.62 2.73 10.08
N ARG A 132 -7.20 1.57 9.57
CA ARG A 132 -6.05 1.47 8.66
C ARG A 132 -6.33 2.17 7.33
N LEU A 133 -7.49 1.94 6.73
CA LEU A 133 -7.90 2.65 5.51
C LEU A 133 -7.98 4.16 5.72
N ALA A 134 -8.50 4.60 6.87
CA ALA A 134 -8.59 6.02 7.20
C ALA A 134 -7.20 6.67 7.28
N ALA A 135 -6.27 6.05 8.00
CA ALA A 135 -4.89 6.51 8.10
C ALA A 135 -4.18 6.49 6.74
N ALA A 136 -4.35 5.40 5.98
CA ALA A 136 -3.77 5.21 4.66
C ALA A 136 -4.18 6.28 3.65
N TRP A 137 -5.46 6.65 3.67
CA TRP A 137 -6.03 7.58 2.70
C TRP A 137 -6.12 9.02 3.21
N GLY A 138 -5.62 9.31 4.43
CA GLY A 138 -5.72 10.66 5.01
C GLY A 138 -7.16 11.12 5.23
N LEU A 139 -8.09 10.19 5.45
CA LEU A 139 -9.52 10.47 5.60
C LEU A 139 -9.98 10.19 7.03
N SER A 140 -11.06 10.83 7.46
CA SER A 140 -11.63 10.54 8.78
C SER A 140 -12.17 9.09 8.84
N ARG A 141 -12.05 8.46 10.00
CA ARG A 141 -12.66 7.12 10.25
C ARG A 141 -14.15 7.10 9.96
N ASN A 142 -14.85 8.20 10.26
CA ASN A 142 -16.27 8.36 9.97
C ASN A 142 -16.55 8.33 8.46
N THR A 143 -15.72 9.00 7.66
CA THR A 143 -15.83 8.99 6.19
C THR A 143 -15.69 7.58 5.64
N ILE A 144 -14.65 6.84 6.05
CA ILE A 144 -14.44 5.46 5.59
C ILE A 144 -15.58 4.54 6.07
N SER A 145 -16.00 4.67 7.33
CA SER A 145 -17.13 3.88 7.86
C SER A 145 -18.42 4.13 7.07
N GLY A 146 -18.71 5.40 6.74
CA GLY A 146 -19.85 5.77 5.92
C GLY A 146 -19.77 5.18 4.52
N ARG A 147 -18.58 5.19 3.90
CA ARG A 147 -18.36 4.61 2.58
C ARG A 147 -18.52 3.08 2.57
N ILE A 148 -18.03 2.38 3.59
CA ILE A 148 -18.22 0.93 3.74
C ILE A 148 -19.71 0.59 3.92
N ARG A 149 -20.43 1.36 4.75
CA ARG A 149 -21.88 1.18 4.91
C ARG A 149 -22.62 1.37 3.58
N ARG A 150 -22.24 2.37 2.80
CA ARG A 150 -22.81 2.62 1.47
C ARG A 150 -22.47 1.51 0.48
N ALA A 151 -21.23 1.02 0.46
CA ALA A 151 -20.83 -0.13 -0.36
C ALA A 151 -21.63 -1.40 -0.02
N ARG A 152 -21.91 -1.64 1.27
CA ARG A 152 -22.83 -2.72 1.69
C ARG A 152 -24.25 -2.51 1.17
N ALA A 153 -24.80 -1.30 1.34
CA ALA A 153 -26.14 -0.97 0.85
C ALA A 153 -26.26 -1.11 -0.68
N MET A 154 -25.17 -0.89 -1.41
CA MET A 154 -25.09 -1.09 -2.87
C MET A 154 -24.94 -2.56 -3.30
N GLY A 155 -24.79 -3.50 -2.35
CA GLY A 155 -24.57 -4.91 -2.63
C GLY A 155 -23.17 -5.21 -3.20
N LEU A 156 -22.15 -4.43 -2.81
CA LEU A 156 -20.77 -4.62 -3.27
C LEU A 156 -19.91 -5.48 -2.32
N LEU A 157 -20.34 -5.58 -1.06
CA LEU A 157 -19.65 -6.32 0.00
C LEU A 157 -20.55 -7.44 0.52
N ASP A 158 -19.95 -8.60 0.76
CA ASP A 158 -20.59 -9.75 1.39
C ASP A 158 -19.88 -10.11 2.69
N GLY A 159 -20.64 -10.58 3.67
CA GLY A 159 -20.15 -11.02 4.96
C GLY A 159 -21.22 -10.99 6.06
N PRO A 160 -21.00 -11.72 7.17
CA PRO A 160 -21.99 -11.91 8.20
C PRO A 160 -22.42 -10.58 8.87
N PRO A 161 -23.72 -10.44 9.24
CA PRO A 161 -24.20 -9.27 9.96
C PRO A 161 -23.44 -9.11 11.29
N GLY A 162 -23.08 -7.87 11.62
CA GLY A 162 -22.30 -7.55 12.83
C GLY A 162 -20.80 -7.88 12.75
N ARG A 163 -20.31 -8.48 11.65
CA ARG A 163 -18.88 -8.76 11.44
C ARG A 163 -18.31 -7.96 10.26
N PRO A 164 -16.98 -7.77 10.16
CA PRO A 164 -16.34 -7.23 8.96
C PRO A 164 -16.70 -8.05 7.72
N ALA A 165 -16.95 -7.38 6.59
CA ALA A 165 -17.21 -8.06 5.34
C ALA A 165 -15.87 -8.57 4.77
N ASP A 166 -15.78 -9.86 4.50
CA ASP A 166 -14.56 -10.55 4.09
C ASP A 166 -14.54 -10.89 2.59
N ARG A 167 -15.60 -10.53 1.85
CA ARG A 167 -15.77 -10.91 0.44
C ARG A 167 -16.36 -9.78 -0.39
N LEU A 168 -15.97 -9.73 -1.65
CA LEU A 168 -16.64 -8.94 -2.69
C LEU A 168 -17.76 -9.77 -3.32
N THR A 169 -18.85 -9.11 -3.70
CA THR A 169 -19.93 -9.72 -4.48
C THR A 169 -19.58 -9.82 -5.97
N ASP A 170 -20.34 -10.62 -6.72
CA ASP A 170 -20.23 -10.66 -8.19
C ASP A 170 -20.49 -9.29 -8.82
N LYS A 171 -21.41 -8.50 -8.24
CA LYS A 171 -21.66 -7.12 -8.67
C LYS A 171 -20.39 -6.28 -8.57
N ALA A 172 -19.68 -6.34 -7.44
CA ALA A 172 -18.43 -5.61 -7.27
C ALA A 172 -17.36 -6.07 -8.26
N ARG A 173 -17.21 -7.38 -8.49
CA ARG A 173 -16.22 -7.89 -9.46
C ARG A 173 -16.49 -7.40 -10.88
N ARG A 174 -17.75 -7.38 -11.32
CA ARG A 174 -18.12 -6.80 -12.64
C ARG A 174 -17.71 -5.34 -12.80
N HIS A 175 -17.86 -4.52 -11.75
CA HIS A 175 -17.42 -3.12 -11.80
C HIS A 175 -15.90 -2.99 -11.89
N LEU A 176 -15.14 -3.98 -11.43
CA LEU A 176 -13.68 -4.00 -11.50
C LEU A 176 -13.20 -4.50 -12.87
N GLU A 177 -13.80 -5.57 -13.38
CA GLU A 177 -13.47 -6.24 -14.67
C GLU A 177 -13.80 -5.39 -15.91
N GLY A 178 -14.80 -4.49 -15.82
CA GLY A 178 -15.26 -3.67 -16.95
C GLY A 178 -14.24 -2.71 -17.58
N ASP A 179 -13.01 -2.62 -17.05
CA ASP A 179 -11.91 -1.81 -17.60
C ASP A 179 -10.76 -2.61 -18.23
N ASP A 180 -10.66 -3.93 -18.04
CA ASP A 180 -9.65 -4.74 -18.76
C ASP A 180 -9.84 -4.62 -20.29
N THR A 181 -11.08 -4.40 -20.74
CA THR A 181 -11.42 -4.23 -22.16
C THR A 181 -11.34 -2.77 -22.66
N ARG A 182 -11.31 -1.76 -21.77
CA ARG A 182 -11.23 -0.34 -22.16
C ARG A 182 -9.80 0.20 -22.13
N VAL A 183 -8.96 -0.27 -21.21
CA VAL A 183 -7.51 0.02 -21.22
C VAL A 183 -6.85 -0.59 -22.47
N ALA A 184 -7.29 -1.77 -22.92
CA ALA A 184 -6.83 -2.40 -24.16
C ALA A 184 -7.24 -1.67 -25.47
N LYS A 185 -8.17 -0.71 -25.41
CA LYS A 185 -8.64 0.07 -26.57
C LYS A 185 -8.01 1.47 -26.67
N ARG A 186 -7.50 2.04 -25.57
CA ARG A 186 -6.81 3.36 -25.63
C ARG A 186 -5.40 3.30 -26.21
N GLY A 187 -4.72 2.16 -26.15
CA GLY A 187 -3.39 2.00 -26.76
C GLY A 187 -3.37 1.69 -28.25
N ARG A 188 -4.51 1.72 -28.96
CA ARG A 188 -4.62 1.30 -30.36
C ARG A 188 -5.04 2.40 -31.34
N ASN A 189 -5.25 3.62 -30.86
CA ASN A 189 -5.74 4.75 -31.66
C ASN A 189 -4.71 5.87 -31.88
N ASP A 190 -3.48 5.77 -31.38
CA ASP A 190 -2.42 6.77 -31.58
C ASP A 190 -1.44 6.41 -32.73
N GLU A 191 -1.80 5.44 -33.58
CA GLU A 191 -1.07 5.16 -34.82
C GLU A 191 -1.99 5.31 -36.04
N ARG A 192 -2.25 6.55 -36.45
CA ARG A 192 -2.61 6.90 -37.83
C ARG A 192 -2.06 8.26 -38.21
#